data_AF-A0A836VZK8-F1
#
_entry.id   AF-A0A836VZK8-F1
#
_cell.length_a   1.000
_cell.length_b   1.000
_cell.length_c   1.000
_cell.angle_alpha   90.00
_cell.angle_beta   90.00
_cell.angle_gamma   90.00
#
_symmetry.space_group_name_H-M   'P 1'
#
loop_
_entity.id
_entity.type
_entity.pdbx_description
1 polymer ?
#
loop_
_entity_poly.entity_id
_entity_poly.type
_entity_poly.pdbx_seq_one_letter_code
_entity_poly.pdbx_strand_id
1 'polypeptide(L)'
;MKNRQLFQRDPVVSKLLNDGVAAVREAASDKEIETLRYELEHFVCEGQYEDGLIRILESYLGNINSTTQPAAWVSGFYGSGKSHLLKMFRHLWANTIFADGATARGLARLPQDVQDLLRELDTLGKRSGGLHAASGTLPSGGGESVRLAVLSIVLASKGLPESLPQAQFCMWLQKNHIFEQVKAAVEAAGREFFGELHDLYVSPILAKAVLDADPDFAADLKQARAALRAQFPVVEDISTNEFIRTVREVLLVDGQIPCTVIVLDEIQLFIGNDPGRSTDVQEVAEALCKQLDSRVLLIGAGQTALAGQDRLLQRLSGRFTIPVELSDADVETV
;
A
#
# COMPACT_ATOMS: atom_id res chain seq x y z
N MET A 1 5.32 20.40 -33.07
CA MET A 1 4.04 20.03 -32.45
C MET A 1 4.34 19.28 -31.16
N LYS A 2 3.82 19.74 -30.01
CA LYS A 2 4.14 19.16 -28.69
C LYS A 2 3.17 18.01 -28.40
N ASN A 3 3.68 16.81 -28.16
CA ASN A 3 2.95 15.56 -27.81
C ASN A 3 1.99 15.65 -26.60
N ARG A 4 1.82 16.83 -26.00
CA ARG A 4 0.99 17.07 -24.79
C ARG A 4 -0.51 17.24 -25.08
N GLN A 5 -0.91 17.30 -26.35
CA GLN A 5 -2.31 17.53 -26.74
C GLN A 5 -3.06 16.25 -27.15
N LEU A 6 -2.38 15.09 -27.10
CA LEU A 6 -2.96 13.77 -27.40
C LEU A 6 -3.44 13.01 -26.14
N PHE A 7 -3.19 13.53 -24.95
CA PHE A 7 -3.62 12.92 -23.69
C PHE A 7 -4.66 13.80 -22.99
N GLN A 8 -5.79 13.22 -22.57
CA GLN A 8 -6.87 13.90 -21.85
C GLN A 8 -6.50 14.30 -20.40
N ARG A 9 -5.32 13.91 -19.89
CA ARG A 9 -4.78 14.32 -18.58
C ARG A 9 -3.24 14.25 -18.53
N ASP A 10 -2.66 15.12 -17.70
CA ASP A 10 -1.23 15.24 -17.40
C ASP A 10 -0.79 14.12 -16.43
N PRO A 11 0.12 13.21 -16.81
CA PRO A 11 0.51 12.04 -16.01
C PRO A 11 1.28 12.39 -14.71
N VAL A 12 1.65 13.65 -14.49
CA VAL A 12 2.35 14.08 -13.27
C VAL A 12 1.41 14.30 -12.07
N VAL A 13 0.09 14.42 -12.30
CA VAL A 13 -0.89 14.79 -11.25
C VAL A 13 -1.66 13.59 -10.70
N SER A 14 -1.61 12.43 -11.34
CA SER A 14 -2.26 11.21 -10.84
C SER A 14 -1.39 10.52 -9.79
N LYS A 15 -1.28 11.09 -8.58
CA LYS A 15 -0.91 10.29 -7.42
C LYS A 15 -2.01 9.25 -7.21
N LEU A 16 -1.68 7.97 -7.44
CA LEU A 16 -2.51 6.86 -6.96
C LEU A 16 -2.65 7.05 -5.44
N LEU A 17 -3.86 7.38 -4.97
CA LEU A 17 -4.15 7.55 -3.55
C LEU A 17 -4.49 6.19 -2.91
N ASN A 18 -3.92 5.96 -1.74
CA ASN A 18 -3.63 4.67 -1.14
C ASN A 18 -4.66 4.25 -0.08
N ASP A 19 -5.96 4.30 -0.38
CA ASP A 19 -7.00 3.95 0.61
C ASP A 19 -7.30 2.44 0.68
N GLY A 20 -6.56 1.71 1.53
CA GLY A 20 -6.70 0.26 1.74
C GLY A 20 -7.95 -0.19 2.50
N VAL A 21 -9.06 0.55 2.39
CA VAL A 21 -10.32 0.22 3.04
C VAL A 21 -11.27 -0.40 2.02
N ALA A 22 -11.93 -1.51 2.39
CA ALA A 22 -12.93 -2.19 1.56
C ALA A 22 -14.15 -1.32 1.20
N ALA A 23 -14.24 -0.09 1.72
CA ALA A 23 -15.20 0.94 1.36
C ALA A 23 -14.46 2.21 0.90
N VAL A 24 -14.86 2.77 -0.24
CA VAL A 24 -14.33 4.06 -0.73
C VAL A 24 -14.96 5.21 0.07
N ARG A 25 -14.60 5.40 1.34
CA ARG A 25 -15.03 6.58 2.12
C ARG A 25 -14.01 7.00 3.18
N GLU A 26 -13.47 8.21 2.97
CA GLU A 26 -13.26 9.34 3.89
C GLU A 26 -12.10 10.24 3.40
N ALA A 27 -11.16 9.71 2.60
CA ALA A 27 -10.01 10.46 2.07
C ALA A 27 -10.06 10.72 0.54
N ALA A 28 -10.67 9.83 -0.26
CA ALA A 28 -10.84 10.04 -1.69
C ALA A 28 -11.91 11.09 -2.01
N SER A 29 -11.59 12.03 -2.89
CA SER A 29 -12.54 13.02 -3.41
C SER A 29 -13.62 12.35 -4.27
N ASP A 30 -14.84 12.90 -4.31
CA ASP A 30 -15.94 12.38 -5.13
C ASP A 30 -15.54 12.11 -6.59
N LYS A 31 -14.67 12.98 -7.14
CA LYS A 31 -14.15 12.86 -8.50
C LYS A 31 -13.25 11.63 -8.69
N GLU A 32 -12.47 11.25 -7.68
CA GLU A 32 -11.63 10.06 -7.72
C GLU A 32 -12.47 8.79 -7.64
N ILE A 33 -13.53 8.80 -6.83
CA ILE A 33 -14.50 7.71 -6.75
C ILE A 33 -15.19 7.51 -8.10
N GLU A 34 -15.65 8.59 -8.72
CA GLU A 34 -16.27 8.57 -10.06
C GLU A 34 -15.30 8.05 -11.12
N THR A 35 -14.05 8.51 -11.08
CA THR A 35 -13.00 8.04 -12.00
C THR A 35 -12.74 6.55 -11.85
N LEU A 36 -12.59 6.06 -10.62
CA LEU A 36 -12.37 4.63 -10.34
C LEU A 36 -13.54 3.78 -10.82
N ARG A 37 -14.79 4.22 -10.58
CA ARG A 37 -15.97 3.52 -11.09
C ARG A 37 -15.93 3.40 -12.61
N TYR A 38 -15.70 4.51 -13.30
CA TYR A 38 -15.64 4.52 -14.75
C TYR A 38 -14.57 3.56 -15.27
N GLU A 39 -13.37 3.58 -14.69
CA GLU A 39 -12.29 2.66 -15.05
C GLU A 39 -12.67 1.20 -14.84
N LEU A 40 -13.32 0.85 -13.73
CA LEU A 40 -13.78 -0.52 -13.46
C LEU A 40 -14.87 -0.98 -14.44
N GLU A 41 -15.84 -0.13 -14.76
CA GLU A 41 -16.91 -0.44 -15.72
C GLU A 41 -16.39 -0.67 -17.15
N HIS A 42 -15.28 -0.01 -17.49
CA HIS A 42 -14.63 -0.10 -18.80
C HIS A 42 -13.37 -0.99 -18.76
N PHE A 43 -13.11 -1.67 -17.64
CA PHE A 43 -11.95 -2.56 -17.53
C PHE A 43 -12.16 -3.81 -18.38
N VAL A 44 -11.35 -3.94 -19.43
CA VAL A 44 -11.28 -5.12 -20.29
C VAL A 44 -10.16 -6.02 -19.78
N CYS A 45 -10.54 -7.14 -19.17
CA CYS A 45 -9.59 -8.14 -18.65
C CYS A 45 -9.48 -9.29 -19.65
N GLU A 46 -8.61 -9.12 -20.65
CA GLU A 46 -8.35 -10.12 -21.70
C GLU A 46 -6.84 -10.20 -21.96
N GLY A 47 -6.41 -11.22 -22.69
CA GLY A 47 -5.00 -11.35 -23.13
C GLY A 47 -4.03 -11.35 -21.94
N GLN A 48 -3.03 -10.46 -21.96
CA GLN A 48 -1.97 -10.48 -20.94
C GLN A 48 -2.44 -9.99 -19.57
N TYR A 49 -3.54 -9.22 -19.52
CA TYR A 49 -4.15 -8.85 -18.24
C TYR A 49 -4.74 -10.09 -17.60
N GLU A 50 -5.61 -10.81 -18.32
CA GLU A 50 -6.21 -12.06 -17.85
C GLU A 50 -5.15 -13.07 -17.40
N ASP A 51 -4.17 -13.38 -18.27
CA ASP A 51 -3.08 -14.31 -17.96
C ASP A 51 -2.29 -13.87 -16.71
N GLY A 52 -2.04 -12.56 -16.58
CA GLY A 52 -1.35 -11.98 -15.44
C GLY A 52 -2.13 -12.12 -14.14
N LEU A 53 -3.43 -11.79 -14.14
CA LEU A 53 -4.30 -11.94 -12.97
C LEU A 53 -4.40 -13.40 -12.53
N ILE A 54 -4.64 -14.33 -13.47
CA ILE A 54 -4.74 -15.76 -13.19
C ILE A 54 -3.45 -16.25 -12.53
N ARG A 55 -2.30 -15.99 -13.16
CA ARG A 55 -0.99 -16.44 -12.67
C ARG A 55 -0.69 -15.92 -11.26
N ILE A 56 -0.99 -14.65 -11.00
CA ILE A 56 -0.78 -14.04 -9.68
C ILE A 56 -1.69 -14.70 -8.62
N LEU A 57 -2.99 -14.82 -8.91
CA LEU A 57 -3.98 -15.38 -7.98
C LEU A 57 -3.74 -16.86 -7.70
N GLU A 58 -3.50 -17.68 -8.73
CA GLU A 58 -3.17 -19.10 -8.59
C GLU A 58 -1.92 -19.31 -7.73
N SER A 59 -0.87 -18.53 -7.97
CA SER A 59 0.35 -18.61 -7.17
C SER A 59 0.11 -18.25 -5.71
N TYR A 60 -0.66 -17.20 -5.43
CA TYR A 60 -0.98 -16.82 -4.06
C TYR A 60 -1.79 -17.90 -3.32
N LEU A 61 -2.89 -18.35 -3.94
CA LEU A 61 -3.81 -19.34 -3.37
C LEU A 61 -3.10 -20.68 -3.15
N GLY A 62 -2.29 -21.11 -4.11
CA GLY A 62 -1.51 -22.34 -4.03
C GLY A 62 -0.42 -22.34 -2.94
N ASN A 63 0.03 -21.17 -2.49
CA ASN A 63 1.12 -21.03 -1.50
C ASN A 63 0.67 -20.60 -0.11
N ILE A 64 -0.64 -20.55 0.16
CA ILE A 64 -1.15 -20.04 1.44
C ILE A 64 -0.67 -20.83 2.67
N ASN A 65 -0.36 -22.12 2.50
CA ASN A 65 0.18 -22.99 3.54
C ASN A 65 1.70 -23.22 3.40
N SER A 66 2.37 -22.52 2.49
CA SER A 66 3.82 -22.57 2.31
C SER A 66 4.51 -21.72 3.39
N THR A 67 5.84 -21.83 3.49
CA THR A 67 6.66 -20.99 4.38
C THR A 67 7.08 -19.66 3.73
N THR A 68 6.72 -19.46 2.47
CA THR A 68 7.06 -18.25 1.69
C THR A 68 5.98 -18.01 0.66
N GLN A 69 5.57 -16.76 0.50
CA GLN A 69 4.73 -16.33 -0.63
C GLN A 69 5.59 -15.82 -1.78
N PRO A 70 5.47 -16.40 -2.98
CA PRO A 70 6.14 -15.86 -4.17
C PRO A 70 5.64 -14.44 -4.50
N ALA A 71 6.57 -13.51 -4.78
CA ALA A 71 6.21 -12.17 -5.23
C ALA A 71 6.07 -12.11 -6.77
N ALA A 72 5.23 -11.19 -7.25
CA ALA A 72 4.99 -10.97 -8.68
C ALA A 72 5.69 -9.73 -9.22
N TRP A 73 6.28 -9.85 -10.40
CA TRP A 73 6.88 -8.73 -11.13
C TRP A 73 6.07 -8.44 -12.39
N VAL A 74 5.49 -7.24 -12.44
CA VAL A 74 4.77 -6.73 -13.61
C VAL A 74 5.71 -5.82 -14.41
N SER A 75 6.04 -6.21 -15.62
CA SER A 75 6.90 -5.43 -16.53
C SER A 75 6.23 -5.08 -17.84
N GLY A 76 6.74 -4.04 -18.51
CA GLY A 76 6.19 -3.52 -19.75
C GLY A 76 6.62 -2.07 -19.98
N PHE A 77 6.66 -1.62 -21.23
CA PHE A 77 7.10 -0.26 -21.59
C PHE A 77 6.15 0.83 -21.04
N TYR A 78 6.55 2.10 -21.14
CA TYR A 78 5.70 3.22 -20.71
C TYR A 78 4.42 3.29 -21.57
N GLY A 79 3.25 3.27 -20.93
CA GLY A 79 1.97 3.25 -21.63
C GLY A 79 1.37 1.86 -21.82
N SER A 80 2.07 0.78 -21.50
CA SER A 80 1.56 -0.61 -21.58
C SER A 80 0.44 -0.95 -20.57
N GLY A 81 -0.04 0.05 -19.81
CA GLY A 81 -1.11 -0.10 -18.82
C GLY A 81 -0.76 -0.82 -17.51
N LYS A 82 0.52 -1.01 -17.16
CA LYS A 82 0.95 -1.60 -15.86
C LYS A 82 0.24 -1.00 -14.64
N SER A 83 0.34 0.32 -14.47
CA SER A 83 -0.25 1.00 -13.32
C SER A 83 -1.77 0.89 -13.31
N HIS A 84 -2.40 0.82 -14.50
CA HIS A 84 -3.85 0.58 -14.62
C HIS A 84 -4.21 -0.84 -14.18
N LEU A 85 -3.52 -1.86 -14.69
CA LEU A 85 -3.69 -3.25 -14.26
C LEU A 85 -3.51 -3.39 -12.74
N LEU A 86 -2.45 -2.81 -12.18
CA LEU A 86 -2.15 -2.86 -10.75
C LEU A 86 -3.22 -2.15 -9.89
N LYS A 87 -3.73 -1.00 -10.37
CA LYS A 87 -4.85 -0.29 -9.74
C LYS A 87 -6.11 -1.16 -9.73
N MET A 88 -6.48 -1.75 -10.88
CA MET A 88 -7.64 -2.63 -10.98
C MET A 88 -7.47 -3.86 -10.10
N PHE A 89 -6.32 -4.54 -10.15
CA PHE A 89 -6.02 -5.71 -9.33
C PHE A 89 -6.21 -5.44 -7.83
N ARG A 90 -5.72 -4.29 -7.34
CA ARG A 90 -5.91 -3.87 -5.95
C ARG A 90 -7.40 -3.78 -5.57
N HIS A 91 -8.22 -3.13 -6.38
CA HIS A 91 -9.65 -2.97 -6.10
C HIS A 91 -10.44 -4.27 -6.28
N LEU A 92 -10.03 -5.11 -7.23
CA LEU A 92 -10.55 -6.47 -7.39
C LEU A 92 -10.19 -7.35 -6.19
N TRP A 93 -8.95 -7.27 -5.68
CA TRP A 93 -8.53 -8.00 -4.48
C TRP A 93 -9.39 -7.63 -3.27
N ALA A 94 -9.49 -6.35 -2.93
CA ALA A 94 -10.29 -5.88 -1.80
C ALA A 94 -11.81 -5.95 -2.03
N ASN A 95 -12.24 -6.22 -3.27
CA ASN A 95 -13.62 -6.13 -3.73
C ASN A 95 -14.31 -4.83 -3.30
N THR A 96 -13.64 -3.71 -3.58
CA THR A 96 -14.03 -2.38 -3.10
C THR A 96 -15.53 -2.11 -3.28
N ILE A 97 -16.19 -1.69 -2.20
CA ILE A 97 -17.62 -1.38 -2.14
C ILE A 97 -17.82 0.13 -2.32
N PHE A 98 -18.72 0.49 -3.22
CA PHE A 98 -19.13 1.86 -3.47
C PHE A 98 -20.34 2.27 -2.62
N ALA A 99 -20.59 3.58 -2.54
CA ALA A 99 -21.67 4.17 -1.77
C ALA A 99 -23.08 3.62 -2.09
N ASP A 100 -23.31 3.19 -3.33
CA ASP A 100 -24.56 2.62 -3.84
C ASP A 100 -24.66 1.10 -3.64
N GLY A 101 -23.65 0.47 -3.02
CA GLY A 101 -23.56 -0.97 -2.84
C GLY A 101 -22.99 -1.74 -4.03
N ALA A 102 -22.64 -1.08 -5.14
CA ALA A 102 -21.90 -1.72 -6.22
C ALA A 102 -20.51 -2.16 -5.72
N THR A 103 -19.95 -3.21 -6.31
CA THR A 103 -18.63 -3.72 -5.95
C THR A 103 -17.71 -3.69 -7.16
N ALA A 104 -16.40 -3.57 -6.94
CA ALA A 104 -15.41 -3.57 -8.01
C ALA A 104 -15.54 -4.79 -8.94
N ARG A 105 -15.77 -5.98 -8.37
CA ARG A 105 -15.97 -7.22 -9.14
C ARG A 105 -17.34 -7.30 -9.83
N GLY A 106 -18.34 -6.56 -9.36
CA GLY A 106 -19.65 -6.45 -10.00
C GLY A 106 -19.68 -5.45 -11.15
N LEU A 107 -18.78 -4.46 -11.14
CA LEU A 107 -18.63 -3.47 -12.20
C LEU A 107 -17.71 -3.96 -13.33
N ALA A 108 -16.62 -4.66 -12.99
CA ALA A 108 -15.64 -5.13 -13.95
C ALA A 108 -16.13 -6.34 -14.76
N ARG A 109 -15.80 -6.36 -16.05
CA ARG A 109 -16.05 -7.52 -16.94
C ARG A 109 -14.87 -8.49 -16.85
N LEU A 110 -14.99 -9.47 -15.97
CA LEU A 110 -13.92 -10.45 -15.69
C LEU A 110 -14.20 -11.80 -16.36
N PRO A 111 -13.19 -12.46 -16.94
CA PRO A 111 -13.27 -13.85 -17.37
C PRO A 111 -13.65 -14.79 -16.23
N GLN A 112 -14.27 -15.92 -16.57
CA GLN A 112 -14.80 -16.87 -15.56
C GLN A 112 -13.71 -17.39 -14.63
N ASP A 113 -12.52 -17.68 -15.15
CA ASP A 113 -11.39 -18.21 -14.39
C ASP A 113 -10.89 -17.21 -13.34
N VAL A 114 -10.79 -15.91 -13.70
CA VAL A 114 -10.46 -14.83 -12.76
C VAL A 114 -11.54 -14.70 -11.68
N GLN A 115 -12.82 -14.79 -12.06
CA GLN A 115 -13.92 -14.73 -11.09
C GLN A 115 -13.84 -15.89 -10.08
N ASP A 116 -13.52 -17.10 -10.53
CA ASP A 116 -13.42 -18.27 -9.67
C ASP A 116 -12.27 -18.15 -8.66
N LEU A 117 -11.10 -17.68 -9.11
CA LEU A 117 -9.96 -17.41 -8.24
C LEU A 117 -10.26 -16.32 -7.19
N LEU A 118 -10.98 -15.26 -7.58
CA LEU A 118 -11.40 -14.21 -6.64
C LEU A 118 -12.45 -14.71 -5.62
N ARG A 119 -13.32 -15.66 -5.99
CA ARG A 119 -14.25 -16.32 -5.06
C ARG A 119 -13.52 -17.24 -4.08
N GLU A 120 -12.47 -17.92 -4.53
CA GLU A 120 -11.61 -18.71 -3.66
C GLU A 120 -10.87 -17.81 -2.66
N LEU A 121 -10.36 -16.66 -3.13
CA LEU A 121 -9.77 -15.62 -2.27
C LEU A 121 -10.74 -15.15 -1.19
N ASP A 122 -12.03 -14.92 -1.51
CA ASP A 122 -13.03 -14.56 -0.49
C ASP A 122 -13.20 -15.65 0.58
N THR A 123 -13.21 -16.90 0.14
CA THR A 123 -13.35 -18.05 1.05
C THR A 123 -12.15 -18.16 1.99
N LEU A 124 -10.96 -17.83 1.49
CA LEU A 124 -9.76 -17.74 2.29
C LEU A 124 -9.78 -16.52 3.23
N GLY A 125 -10.12 -15.34 2.72
CA GLY A 125 -10.21 -14.10 3.48
C GLY A 125 -11.16 -14.20 4.67
N LYS A 126 -12.34 -14.79 4.49
CA LYS A 126 -13.31 -15.05 5.58
C LYS A 126 -12.74 -15.88 6.74
N ARG A 127 -11.74 -16.73 6.47
CA ARG A 127 -11.07 -17.57 7.47
C ARG A 127 -9.84 -16.90 8.09
N SER A 128 -9.46 -15.70 7.65
CA SER A 128 -8.14 -15.14 7.92
C SER A 128 -8.15 -13.64 8.22
N GLY A 129 -9.26 -13.10 8.70
CA GLY A 129 -9.37 -11.67 9.08
C GLY A 129 -9.79 -10.73 7.94
N GLY A 130 -10.20 -11.28 6.78
CA GLY A 130 -10.69 -10.52 5.63
C GLY A 130 -9.67 -10.37 4.50
N LEU A 131 -9.99 -9.45 3.59
CA LEU A 131 -9.13 -9.06 2.46
C LEU A 131 -8.63 -7.63 2.69
N HIS A 132 -7.36 -7.39 2.40
CA HIS A 132 -6.74 -6.07 2.52
C HIS A 132 -5.89 -5.79 1.28
N ALA A 133 -5.83 -4.53 0.85
CA ALA A 133 -4.99 -4.15 -0.28
C ALA A 133 -4.29 -2.81 0.00
N ALA A 134 -2.97 -2.82 -0.05
CA ALA A 134 -2.13 -1.63 -0.05
C ALA A 134 -1.50 -1.49 -1.43
N SER A 135 -1.46 -0.28 -1.97
CA SER A 135 -0.79 0.03 -3.22
C SER A 135 -0.15 1.39 -3.10
N GLY A 136 0.94 1.65 -3.81
CA GLY A 136 1.52 2.98 -3.92
C GLY A 136 2.74 3.01 -4.85
N THR A 137 3.10 4.20 -5.31
CA THR A 137 4.26 4.43 -6.16
C THR A 137 5.46 4.80 -5.29
N LEU A 138 6.61 4.14 -5.49
CA LEU A 138 7.83 4.50 -4.80
C LEU A 138 8.41 5.81 -5.36
N PRO A 139 8.87 6.75 -4.52
CA PRO A 139 9.26 8.09 -4.97
C PRO A 139 10.57 8.10 -5.75
N SER A 140 10.57 8.71 -6.93
CA SER A 140 11.77 8.90 -7.74
C SER A 140 12.73 9.93 -7.12
N GLY A 141 14.06 9.73 -7.27
CA GLY A 141 15.02 10.84 -7.18
C GLY A 141 15.94 10.94 -5.97
N GLY A 142 16.08 9.90 -5.13
CA GLY A 142 17.00 9.97 -3.98
C GLY A 142 16.35 10.59 -2.73
N GLY A 143 16.56 10.01 -1.55
CA GLY A 143 16.22 10.67 -0.27
C GLY A 143 15.43 9.84 0.75
N GLU A 144 14.54 8.94 0.31
CA GLU A 144 13.77 8.09 1.24
C GLU A 144 14.31 6.66 1.31
N SER A 145 14.36 6.13 2.53
CA SER A 145 14.55 4.70 2.81
C SER A 145 13.47 3.86 2.13
N VAL A 146 13.87 2.73 1.55
CA VAL A 146 12.94 1.77 0.94
C VAL A 146 11.95 1.24 1.97
N ARG A 147 12.43 0.96 3.19
CA ARG A 147 11.61 0.46 4.29
C ARG A 147 10.57 1.50 4.70
N LEU A 148 10.98 2.76 4.83
CA LEU A 148 10.05 3.84 5.18
C LEU A 148 9.04 4.12 4.05
N ALA A 149 9.47 4.10 2.79
CA ALA A 149 8.59 4.30 1.64
C ALA A 149 7.56 3.16 1.47
N VAL A 150 7.95 1.91 1.69
CA VAL A 150 6.99 0.79 1.69
C VAL A 150 6.09 0.84 2.92
N LEU A 151 6.63 1.22 4.07
CA LEU A 151 5.85 1.31 5.30
C LEU A 151 4.80 2.42 5.23
N SER A 152 5.10 3.58 4.64
CA SER A 152 4.13 4.67 4.46
C SER A 152 2.92 4.21 3.64
N ILE A 153 3.14 3.40 2.60
CA ILE A 153 2.07 2.78 1.81
C ILE A 153 1.19 1.86 2.67
N VAL A 154 1.80 1.03 3.52
CA VAL A 154 1.07 0.13 4.43
C VAL A 154 0.30 0.93 5.49
N LEU A 155 0.89 1.98 6.05
CA LEU A 155 0.26 2.86 7.03
C LEU A 155 -0.96 3.58 6.45
N ALA A 156 -0.80 4.23 5.30
CA ALA A 156 -1.88 4.90 4.58
C ALA A 156 -3.03 3.93 4.29
N SER A 157 -2.72 2.68 3.94
CA SER A 157 -3.73 1.66 3.66
C SER A 157 -4.64 1.34 4.87
N LYS A 158 -4.22 1.68 6.10
CA LYS A 158 -4.99 1.53 7.34
C LYS A 158 -5.51 2.86 7.90
N GLY A 159 -5.44 3.95 7.12
CA GLY A 159 -5.85 5.28 7.56
C GLY A 159 -4.92 5.90 8.60
N LEU A 160 -3.69 5.40 8.72
CA LEU A 160 -2.66 5.97 9.59
C LEU A 160 -1.84 7.02 8.82
N PRO A 161 -1.24 8.01 9.52
CA PRO A 161 -0.29 8.93 8.90
C PRO A 161 0.85 8.21 8.18
N GLU A 162 1.28 8.72 7.03
CA GLU A 162 2.39 8.14 6.26
C GLU A 162 3.76 8.25 6.97
N SER A 163 3.91 9.24 7.86
CA SER A 163 5.11 9.43 8.66
C SER A 163 5.18 8.43 9.81
N LEU A 164 6.25 7.63 9.87
CA LEU A 164 6.43 6.60 10.91
C LEU A 164 6.23 7.14 12.34
N PRO A 165 6.84 8.26 12.77
CA PRO A 165 6.61 8.79 14.11
C PRO A 165 5.16 9.15 14.42
N GLN A 166 4.46 9.74 13.45
CA GLN A 166 3.05 10.12 13.59
C GLN A 166 2.15 8.88 13.65
N ALA A 167 2.45 7.86 12.84
CA ALA A 167 1.76 6.58 12.90
C ALA A 167 1.99 5.84 14.21
N GLN A 168 3.25 5.74 14.67
CA GLN A 168 3.57 5.13 15.95
C GLN A 168 2.88 5.83 17.12
N PHE A 169 2.78 7.16 17.08
CA PHE A 169 2.00 7.92 18.05
C PHE A 169 0.51 7.53 18.01
N CYS A 170 -0.11 7.47 16.82
CA CYS A 170 -1.51 7.04 16.68
C CYS A 170 -1.73 5.61 17.18
N MET A 171 -0.85 4.67 16.81
CA MET A 171 -0.90 3.28 17.24
C MET A 171 -0.72 3.16 18.76
N TRP A 172 0.18 3.96 19.35
CA TRP A 172 0.34 4.03 20.80
C TRP A 172 -0.93 4.53 21.49
N LEU A 173 -1.56 5.60 20.98
CA LEU A 173 -2.84 6.08 21.51
C LEU A 173 -3.94 5.01 21.45
N GLN A 174 -4.03 4.27 20.33
CA GLN A 174 -5.00 3.20 20.14
C GLN A 174 -4.76 2.05 21.13
N LYS A 175 -3.50 1.64 21.30
CA LYS A 175 -3.09 0.58 22.22
C LYS A 175 -3.37 0.91 23.69
N ASN A 176 -3.31 2.19 24.05
CA ASN A 176 -3.64 2.67 25.39
C ASN A 176 -5.13 3.08 25.53
N HIS A 177 -5.96 2.85 24.50
CA HIS A 177 -7.38 3.17 24.50
C HIS A 177 -7.71 4.67 24.71
N ILE A 178 -6.79 5.57 24.37
CA ILE A 178 -6.94 7.03 24.53
C ILE A 178 -7.05 7.79 23.20
N PHE A 179 -7.01 7.09 22.06
CA PHE A 179 -7.06 7.71 20.73
C PHE A 179 -8.27 8.63 20.53
N GLU A 180 -9.49 8.13 20.76
CA GLU A 180 -10.71 8.91 20.57
C GLU A 180 -10.79 10.12 21.51
N GLN A 181 -10.32 9.97 22.76
CA GLN A 181 -10.29 11.06 23.73
C GLN A 181 -9.31 12.16 23.30
N VAL A 182 -8.10 11.79 22.89
CA VAL A 182 -7.09 12.75 22.43
C VAL A 182 -7.54 13.43 21.14
N LYS A 183 -8.08 12.67 20.18
CA LYS A 183 -8.63 13.20 18.93
C LYS A 183 -9.73 14.24 19.20
N ALA A 184 -10.73 13.89 20.01
CA ALA A 184 -11.83 14.78 20.35
C ALA A 184 -11.36 16.04 21.09
N ALA A 185 -10.35 15.93 21.96
CA ALA A 185 -9.79 17.08 22.68
C ALA A 185 -9.09 18.07 21.73
N VAL A 186 -8.36 17.56 20.73
CA VAL A 186 -7.73 18.40 19.69
C VAL A 186 -8.78 19.08 18.81
N GLU A 187 -9.82 18.34 18.41
CA GLU A 187 -10.94 18.87 17.61
C GLU A 187 -11.77 19.92 18.37
N ALA A 188 -12.02 19.70 19.66
CA ALA A 188 -12.68 20.68 20.53
C ALA A 188 -11.87 21.97 20.71
N ALA A 189 -10.55 21.92 20.52
CA ALA A 189 -9.68 23.09 20.49
C ALA A 189 -9.66 23.80 19.12
N GLY A 190 -10.48 23.36 18.16
CA GLY A 190 -10.62 23.97 16.84
C GLY A 190 -9.52 23.61 15.85
N ARG A 191 -8.81 22.48 16.07
CA ARG A 191 -7.78 21.97 15.15
C ARG A 191 -8.20 20.62 14.59
N GLU A 192 -7.81 20.33 13.35
CA GLU A 192 -7.94 18.99 12.80
C GLU A 192 -6.86 18.08 13.41
N PHE A 193 -7.24 16.90 13.92
CA PHE A 193 -6.31 16.00 14.59
C PHE A 193 -5.12 15.62 13.70
N PHE A 194 -5.36 15.13 12.47
CA PHE A 194 -4.27 14.72 11.58
C PHE A 194 -3.40 15.90 11.12
N GLY A 195 -3.99 17.09 10.93
CA GLY A 195 -3.24 18.32 10.68
C GLY A 195 -2.33 18.71 11.86
N GLU A 196 -2.79 18.52 13.10
CA GLU A 196 -1.99 18.82 14.30
C GLU A 196 -0.78 17.89 14.45
N LEU A 197 -0.83 16.67 13.90
CA LEU A 197 0.30 15.72 13.95
C LEU A 197 1.53 16.21 13.20
N HIS A 198 1.40 17.15 12.26
CA HIS A 198 2.55 17.80 11.62
C HIS A 198 3.42 18.56 12.63
N ASP A 199 2.78 19.03 13.71
CA ASP A 199 3.41 19.72 14.83
C ASP A 199 3.57 18.81 16.06
N LEU A 200 3.58 17.47 15.89
CA LEU A 200 3.57 16.44 16.97
C LEU A 200 4.42 16.81 18.19
N TYR A 201 5.63 17.31 17.97
CA TYR A 201 6.59 17.58 19.03
C TYR A 201 6.49 18.97 19.68
N VAL A 202 5.80 19.90 19.04
CA VAL A 202 5.74 21.30 19.46
C VAL A 202 4.33 21.75 19.82
N SER A 203 3.31 21.02 19.38
CA SER A 203 1.90 21.30 19.66
C SER A 203 1.62 21.26 21.16
N PRO A 204 1.23 22.41 21.78
CA PRO A 204 0.79 22.42 23.15
C PRO A 204 -0.61 21.79 23.31
N ILE A 205 -1.43 21.83 22.25
CA ILE A 205 -2.78 21.27 22.24
C ILE A 205 -2.70 19.75 22.31
N LEU A 206 -1.89 19.13 21.44
CA LEU A 206 -1.71 17.70 21.41
C LEU A 206 -1.08 17.17 22.70
N ALA A 207 -0.02 17.81 23.19
CA ALA A 207 0.63 17.43 24.44
C ALA A 207 -0.32 17.55 25.64
N LYS A 208 -1.19 18.57 25.66
CA LYS A 208 -2.21 18.71 26.68
C LYS A 208 -3.27 17.62 26.59
N ALA A 209 -3.77 17.35 25.39
CA ALA A 209 -4.76 16.31 25.16
C ALA A 209 -4.26 14.93 25.63
N VAL A 210 -2.98 14.61 25.38
CA VAL A 210 -2.34 13.39 25.89
C VAL A 210 -2.27 13.37 27.42
N LEU A 211 -1.84 14.46 28.06
CA LEU A 211 -1.78 14.53 29.53
C LEU A 211 -3.16 14.47 30.20
N ASP A 212 -4.17 15.08 29.59
CA ASP A 212 -5.53 15.04 30.11
C ASP A 212 -6.13 13.63 29.98
N ALA A 213 -5.68 12.83 29.00
CA ALA A 213 -6.10 11.44 28.80
C ALA A 213 -5.28 10.43 29.62
N ASP A 214 -3.99 10.68 29.79
CA ASP A 214 -3.06 9.87 30.58
C ASP A 214 -2.21 10.80 31.50
N PRO A 215 -2.70 11.09 32.73
CA PRO A 215 -1.99 11.96 33.68
C PRO A 215 -0.63 11.40 34.14
N ASP A 216 -0.42 10.09 34.01
CA ASP A 216 0.83 9.44 34.42
C ASP A 216 1.90 9.49 33.31
N PHE A 217 1.53 9.94 32.10
CA PHE A 217 2.45 10.04 30.97
C PHE A 217 3.63 10.98 31.24
N ALA A 218 3.39 12.15 31.83
CA ALA A 218 4.43 13.11 32.22
C ALA A 218 3.93 14.13 33.26
N ALA A 219 4.84 14.74 34.02
CA ALA A 219 4.46 15.67 35.10
C ALA A 219 3.92 17.03 34.62
N ASP A 220 4.30 17.47 33.41
CA ASP A 220 3.89 18.76 32.85
C ASP A 220 3.99 18.78 31.31
N LEU A 221 3.47 19.83 30.67
CA LEU A 221 3.48 19.99 29.21
C LEU A 221 4.87 20.03 28.57
N LYS A 222 5.90 20.46 29.30
CA LYS A 222 7.28 20.49 28.80
C LYS A 222 7.83 19.07 28.78
N GLN A 223 7.60 18.31 29.84
CA GLN A 223 8.01 16.91 29.95
C GLN A 223 7.23 16.02 28.98
N ALA A 224 5.93 16.25 28.78
CA ALA A 224 5.13 15.52 27.78
C ALA A 224 5.70 15.67 26.36
N ARG A 225 6.02 16.90 25.93
CA ARG A 225 6.65 17.14 24.61
C ARG A 225 8.05 16.51 24.50
N ALA A 226 8.81 16.48 25.58
CA ALA A 226 10.10 15.80 25.62
C ALA A 226 9.94 14.27 25.50
N ALA A 227 8.97 13.69 26.21
CA ALA A 227 8.63 12.27 26.14
C ALA A 227 8.17 11.87 24.73
N LEU A 228 7.28 12.66 24.10
CA LEU A 228 6.84 12.43 22.72
C LEU A 228 8.01 12.41 21.72
N ARG A 229 8.95 13.36 21.83
CA ARG A 229 10.16 13.37 20.98
C ARG A 229 11.05 12.16 21.21
N ALA A 230 11.21 11.74 22.46
CA ALA A 230 12.06 10.61 22.81
C ALA A 230 11.45 9.27 22.39
N GLN A 231 10.12 9.14 22.50
CA GLN A 231 9.39 7.92 22.19
C GLN A 231 9.13 7.72 20.70
N PHE A 232 8.92 8.81 19.95
CA PHE A 232 8.63 8.77 18.52
C PHE A 232 9.65 9.62 17.74
N PRO A 233 10.93 9.23 17.68
CA PRO A 233 11.96 10.03 17.00
C PRO A 233 11.79 10.03 15.48
N VAL A 234 12.12 11.14 14.83
CA VAL A 234 12.28 11.17 13.36
C VAL A 234 13.55 10.39 13.00
N VAL A 235 13.41 9.42 12.10
CA VAL A 235 14.50 8.56 11.64
C VAL A 235 14.62 8.63 10.12
N GLU A 236 15.84 8.49 9.61
CA GLU A 236 16.10 8.43 8.16
C GLU A 236 15.84 7.01 7.61
N ASP A 237 15.93 5.99 8.46
CA ASP A 237 15.70 4.59 8.14
C ASP A 237 15.43 3.77 9.41
N ILE A 238 14.93 2.55 9.23
CA ILE A 238 14.71 1.54 10.27
C ILE A 238 15.36 0.22 9.87
N SER A 239 15.55 -0.68 10.82
CA SER A 239 16.02 -2.04 10.50
C SER A 239 14.92 -2.88 9.80
N THR A 240 15.30 -3.90 9.04
CA THR A 240 14.35 -4.85 8.43
C THR A 240 13.46 -5.55 9.48
N ASN A 241 13.99 -5.83 10.67
CA ASN A 241 13.22 -6.42 11.78
C ASN A 241 12.16 -5.45 12.31
N GLU A 242 12.51 -4.18 12.49
CA GLU A 242 11.58 -3.14 12.92
C GLU A 242 10.51 -2.87 11.86
N PHE A 243 10.90 -2.84 10.58
CA PHE A 243 9.99 -2.73 9.44
C PHE A 243 8.94 -3.86 9.46
N ILE A 244 9.36 -5.12 9.52
CA ILE A 244 8.41 -6.26 9.54
C ILE A 244 7.54 -6.28 10.78
N ARG A 245 8.10 -5.98 11.95
CA ARG A 245 7.32 -5.87 13.19
C ARG A 245 6.21 -4.83 13.04
N THR A 246 6.53 -3.66 12.48
CA THR A 246 5.57 -2.57 12.31
C THR A 246 4.53 -2.92 11.24
N VAL A 247 4.93 -3.47 10.09
CA VAL A 247 3.99 -3.94 9.05
C VAL A 247 3.01 -4.98 9.63
N ARG A 248 3.52 -5.94 10.42
CA ARG A 248 2.66 -6.92 11.09
C ARG A 248 1.68 -6.25 12.04
N GLU A 249 2.16 -5.36 12.92
CA GLU A 249 1.29 -4.65 13.89
C GLU A 249 0.18 -3.85 13.18
N VAL A 250 0.50 -3.19 12.07
CA VAL A 250 -0.44 -2.40 11.27
C VAL A 250 -1.46 -3.29 10.54
N LEU A 251 -1.04 -4.45 10.03
CA LEU A 251 -1.93 -5.33 9.26
C LEU A 251 -2.81 -6.24 10.14
N LEU A 252 -2.45 -6.47 11.40
CA LEU A 252 -3.19 -7.37 12.29
C LEU A 252 -4.65 -6.93 12.48
N VAL A 253 -5.56 -7.89 12.31
CA VAL A 253 -6.99 -7.79 12.61
C VAL A 253 -7.34 -9.00 13.47
N ASP A 254 -7.82 -8.78 14.69
CA ASP A 254 -8.18 -9.83 15.66
C ASP A 254 -7.09 -10.91 15.84
N GLY A 255 -5.81 -10.49 15.83
CA GLY A 255 -4.66 -11.38 16.01
C GLY A 255 -4.22 -12.15 14.76
N GLN A 256 -4.79 -11.87 13.59
CA GLN A 256 -4.41 -12.50 12.31
C GLN A 256 -4.13 -11.46 11.23
N ILE A 257 -3.26 -11.80 10.28
CA ILE A 257 -3.01 -10.95 9.11
C ILE A 257 -4.06 -11.31 8.03
N PRO A 258 -4.87 -10.36 7.56
CA PRO A 258 -5.80 -10.56 6.44
C PRO A 258 -5.07 -11.00 5.17
N CYS A 259 -5.79 -11.63 4.26
CA CYS A 259 -5.25 -11.89 2.93
C CYS A 259 -4.95 -10.56 2.25
N THR A 260 -3.66 -10.23 2.19
CA THR A 260 -3.20 -8.88 1.89
C THR A 260 -2.41 -8.87 0.60
N VAL A 261 -2.71 -7.93 -0.30
CA VAL A 261 -1.78 -7.58 -1.38
C VAL A 261 -1.09 -6.26 -1.06
N ILE A 262 0.22 -6.20 -1.28
CA ILE A 262 1.02 -4.97 -1.29
C ILE A 262 1.54 -4.76 -2.70
N VAL A 263 1.13 -3.67 -3.34
CA VAL A 263 1.50 -3.33 -4.72
C VAL A 263 2.44 -2.13 -4.71
N LEU A 264 3.65 -2.33 -5.21
CA LEU A 264 4.69 -1.31 -5.30
C LEU A 264 4.92 -0.97 -6.77
N ASP A 265 4.44 0.20 -7.19
CA ASP A 265 4.66 0.69 -8.56
C ASP A 265 6.00 1.44 -8.67
N GLU A 266 6.56 1.43 -9.88
CA GLU A 266 7.80 2.13 -10.23
C GLU A 266 9.03 1.72 -9.39
N ILE A 267 9.13 0.46 -8.95
CA ILE A 267 10.31 -0.07 -8.23
C ILE A 267 11.59 0.17 -9.03
N GLN A 268 11.57 -0.07 -10.34
CA GLN A 268 12.75 0.13 -11.18
C GLN A 268 13.20 1.60 -11.19
N LEU A 269 12.25 2.55 -11.29
CA LEU A 269 12.57 3.98 -11.27
C LEU A 269 13.10 4.41 -9.89
N PHE A 270 12.55 3.83 -8.82
CA PHE A 270 13.01 4.06 -7.46
C PHE A 270 14.46 3.56 -7.25
N ILE A 271 14.77 2.34 -7.70
CA ILE A 271 16.14 1.80 -7.66
C ILE A 271 17.09 2.69 -8.48
N GLY A 272 16.67 3.10 -9.68
CA GLY A 272 17.49 3.87 -10.59
C GLY A 272 18.83 3.19 -10.83
N ASN A 273 19.93 3.90 -10.58
CA ASN A 273 21.29 3.37 -10.72
C ASN A 273 21.95 3.06 -9.36
N ASP A 274 21.18 2.94 -8.28
CA ASP A 274 21.69 2.76 -6.91
C ASP A 274 21.69 1.28 -6.50
N PRO A 275 22.88 0.65 -6.33
CA PRO A 275 22.98 -0.73 -5.89
C PRO A 275 22.50 -0.96 -4.46
N GLY A 276 22.55 0.06 -3.59
CA GLY A 276 22.07 0.00 -2.21
C GLY A 276 20.55 -0.15 -2.19
N ARG A 277 19.84 0.70 -2.95
CA ARG A 277 18.37 0.59 -3.09
C ARG A 277 17.92 -0.75 -3.67
N SER A 278 18.66 -1.27 -4.65
CA SER A 278 18.41 -2.61 -5.20
C SER A 278 18.50 -3.69 -4.12
N THR A 279 19.52 -3.63 -3.26
CA THR A 279 19.68 -4.54 -2.11
C THR A 279 18.55 -4.35 -1.10
N ASP A 280 18.22 -3.12 -0.73
CA ASP A 280 17.14 -2.85 0.23
C ASP A 280 15.77 -3.35 -0.27
N VAL A 281 15.46 -3.17 -1.57
CA VAL A 281 14.24 -3.74 -2.18
C VAL A 281 14.26 -5.27 -2.09
N GLN A 282 15.40 -5.91 -2.34
CA GLN A 282 15.54 -7.36 -2.21
C GLN A 282 15.28 -7.84 -0.78
N GLU A 283 15.83 -7.13 0.22
CA GLU A 283 15.64 -7.45 1.64
C GLU A 283 14.19 -7.23 2.10
N VAL A 284 13.58 -6.11 1.71
CA VAL A 284 12.16 -5.82 1.99
C VAL A 284 11.27 -6.89 1.36
N ALA A 285 11.51 -7.22 0.09
CA ALA A 285 10.74 -8.26 -0.60
C ALA A 285 10.87 -9.62 0.10
N GLU A 286 12.10 -10.02 0.45
CA GLU A 286 12.33 -11.26 1.19
C GLU A 286 11.59 -11.29 2.52
N ALA A 287 11.68 -10.20 3.29
CA ALA A 287 11.12 -10.11 4.61
C ALA A 287 9.58 -10.17 4.55
N LEU A 288 8.95 -9.43 3.63
CA LEU A 288 7.49 -9.47 3.42
C LEU A 288 7.01 -10.88 3.01
N CYS A 289 7.74 -11.53 2.11
CA CYS A 289 7.36 -12.85 1.59
C CYS A 289 7.51 -13.99 2.59
N LYS A 290 8.48 -13.90 3.53
CA LYS A 290 8.81 -14.98 4.48
C LYS A 290 8.25 -14.79 5.87
N GLN A 291 8.04 -13.54 6.31
CA GLN A 291 7.82 -13.24 7.74
C GLN A 291 6.39 -12.75 8.04
N LEU A 292 5.44 -12.90 7.11
CA LEU A 292 4.04 -12.49 7.26
C LEU A 292 3.07 -13.65 6.99
N ASP A 293 3.43 -14.84 7.50
CA ASP A 293 2.59 -16.05 7.60
C ASP A 293 1.98 -16.50 6.26
N SER A 294 2.69 -16.23 5.17
CA SER A 294 2.22 -16.47 3.79
C SER A 294 0.88 -15.80 3.46
N ARG A 295 0.49 -14.75 4.20
CA ARG A 295 -0.76 -13.99 4.02
C ARG A 295 -0.60 -12.79 3.10
N VAL A 296 0.64 -12.33 2.91
CA VAL A 296 0.96 -11.13 2.15
C VAL A 296 1.53 -11.51 0.79
N LEU A 297 0.84 -11.10 -0.27
CA LEU A 297 1.33 -11.10 -1.64
C LEU A 297 2.01 -9.77 -1.92
N LEU A 298 3.26 -9.80 -2.37
CA LEU A 298 3.96 -8.62 -2.86
C LEU A 298 3.92 -8.59 -4.39
N ILE A 299 3.58 -7.44 -4.96
CA ILE A 299 3.65 -7.18 -6.40
C ILE A 299 4.54 -5.96 -6.62
N GLY A 300 5.54 -6.09 -7.49
CA GLY A 300 6.42 -5.02 -7.91
C GLY A 300 6.24 -4.70 -9.39
N ALA A 301 6.39 -3.44 -9.78
CA ALA A 301 6.37 -3.03 -11.18
C ALA A 301 7.66 -2.34 -11.64
N GLY A 302 7.99 -2.56 -12.91
CA GLY A 302 9.08 -1.89 -13.61
C GLY A 302 8.85 -1.84 -15.12
N GLN A 303 9.73 -1.16 -15.82
CA GLN A 303 9.70 -1.10 -17.28
C GLN A 303 10.28 -2.38 -17.91
N THR A 304 11.32 -2.94 -17.29
CA THR A 304 12.07 -4.10 -17.79
C THR A 304 11.67 -5.37 -17.04
N ALA A 305 11.57 -6.48 -17.76
CA ALA A 305 11.51 -7.81 -17.15
C ALA A 305 12.78 -8.09 -16.34
N LEU A 306 12.68 -8.83 -15.24
CA LEU A 306 13.82 -9.12 -14.37
C LEU A 306 14.90 -10.01 -15.05
N ALA A 307 14.51 -10.76 -16.07
CA ALA A 307 15.43 -11.53 -16.92
C ALA A 307 16.22 -10.66 -17.92
N GLY A 308 15.97 -9.34 -17.95
CA GLY A 308 16.69 -8.39 -18.80
C GLY A 308 18.17 -8.20 -18.42
N GLN A 309 18.86 -7.33 -19.15
CA GLN A 309 20.30 -7.08 -18.98
C GLN A 309 20.65 -6.19 -17.76
N ASP A 310 19.64 -5.65 -17.07
CA ASP A 310 19.85 -4.79 -15.91
C ASP A 310 20.28 -5.61 -14.69
N ARG A 311 21.55 -5.49 -14.32
CA ARG A 311 22.16 -6.20 -13.21
C ARG A 311 21.51 -5.88 -11.86
N LEU A 312 20.96 -4.68 -11.67
CA LEU A 312 20.31 -4.30 -10.41
C LEU A 312 18.94 -4.98 -10.28
N LEU A 313 18.22 -5.16 -11.39
CA LEU A 313 16.96 -5.88 -11.40
C LEU A 313 17.13 -7.40 -11.34
N GLN A 314 18.17 -7.97 -11.97
CA GLN A 314 18.44 -9.40 -11.89
C GLN A 314 18.60 -9.94 -10.46
N ARG A 315 19.03 -9.08 -9.52
CA ARG A 315 19.10 -9.42 -8.08
C ARG A 315 17.73 -9.75 -7.48
N LEU A 316 16.68 -9.15 -8.04
CA LEU A 316 15.30 -9.32 -7.59
C LEU A 316 14.65 -10.60 -8.14
N SER A 317 15.20 -11.24 -9.18
CA SER A 317 14.63 -12.44 -9.81
C SER A 317 14.47 -13.62 -8.85
N GLY A 318 15.29 -13.69 -7.80
CA GLY A 318 15.17 -14.71 -6.74
C GLY A 318 14.11 -14.40 -5.67
N ARG A 319 13.43 -13.26 -5.77
CA ARG A 319 12.38 -12.81 -4.84
C ARG A 319 11.04 -12.65 -5.56
N PHE A 320 11.06 -12.09 -6.76
CA PHE A 320 9.89 -11.96 -7.62
C PHE A 320 9.90 -13.05 -8.70
N THR A 321 9.30 -14.18 -8.39
CA THR A 321 9.34 -15.37 -9.23
C THR A 321 8.08 -15.57 -10.08
N ILE A 322 7.08 -14.68 -9.96
CA ILE A 322 5.88 -14.68 -10.81
C ILE A 322 6.03 -13.56 -11.86
N PRO A 323 6.49 -13.86 -13.09
CA PRO A 323 6.62 -12.84 -14.12
C PRO A 323 5.26 -12.57 -14.79
N VAL A 324 4.94 -11.29 -14.97
CA VAL A 324 3.83 -10.80 -15.80
C VAL A 324 4.40 -9.75 -16.74
N GLU A 325 4.33 -9.99 -18.05
CA GLU A 325 4.91 -9.11 -19.07
C GLU A 325 3.80 -8.56 -19.95
N LEU A 326 3.65 -7.23 -19.95
CA LEU A 326 2.68 -6.49 -20.76
C LEU A 326 3.39 -5.91 -22.00
N SER A 327 2.73 -5.98 -23.15
CA SER A 327 3.23 -5.60 -24.48
C SER A 327 2.30 -4.62 -25.18
N ASP A 328 2.71 -4.09 -26.34
CA ASP A 328 2.00 -3.00 -27.06
C ASP A 328 0.58 -3.40 -27.48
N ALA A 329 0.32 -4.70 -27.64
CA ALA A 329 -0.95 -5.23 -28.15
C ALA A 329 -2.18 -4.87 -27.30
N ASP A 330 -1.99 -4.56 -26.02
CA ASP A 330 -3.09 -4.34 -25.08
C ASP A 330 -3.49 -2.87 -24.93
N VAL A 331 -2.77 -1.93 -25.56
CA VAL A 331 -3.06 -0.48 -25.48
C VAL A 331 -4.08 -0.05 -26.53
N GLU A 332 -4.18 -0.79 -27.64
CA GLU A 332 -5.10 -0.45 -28.75
C GLU A 332 -6.54 -0.95 -28.55
N THR A 333 -6.82 -1.72 -27.50
CA THR A 333 -8.16 -2.23 -27.15
C THR A 333 -8.87 -1.47 -26.04
N VAL A 334 -8.25 -0.40 -25.50
CA VAL A 334 -8.78 0.44 -24.40
C VAL A 334 -9.56 1.64 -24.90
#